data_AF-A0AAE1UU98-F1
#
_entry.id   AF-A0AAE1UU98-F1
#
_cell.length_a   1.000
_cell.length_b   1.000
_cell.length_c   1.000
_cell.angle_alpha   90.00
_cell.angle_beta   90.00
_cell.angle_gamma   90.00
#
_symmetry.space_group_name_H-M   'P 1'
#
loop_
_entity.id
_entity.type
_entity.pdbx_description
1 polymer ?
#
loop_
_entity_poly.entity_id
_entity_poly.type
_entity_poly.pdbx_seq_one_letter_code
_entity_poly.pdbx_strand_id
1 'polypeptide(L)' 'MAPEVVNRKNNGYGIPADIWSLGCTVLEMLTGKIPYSHLEGGMQALFRIGRGEPPPIPDTLSTEAQDFIKRCL' A
#
# COMPACT_ATOMS: atom_id res chain seq x y z
N MET A 1 -2.66 -0.84 5.99
CA MET A 1 -2.04 0.02 7.03
C MET A 1 -0.79 0.64 6.45
N ALA A 2 -0.49 1.90 6.76
CA ALA A 2 0.73 2.55 6.31
C ALA A 2 1.96 2.16 7.16
N PRO A 3 3.19 2.23 6.63
CA PRO A 3 4.42 1.82 7.32
C PRO A 3 4.64 2.47 8.69
N GLU A 4 4.35 3.76 8.82
CA GLU A 4 4.47 4.52 10.06
C GLU A 4 3.46 4.07 11.13
N VAL A 5 2.27 3.63 10.70
CA VAL A 5 1.22 3.09 11.56
C VAL A 5 1.65 1.72 12.09
N VAL A 6 2.17 0.86 11.21
CA VAL A 6 2.68 -0.47 11.61
C VAL A 6 3.87 -0.36 12.55
N ASN A 7 4.81 0.53 12.24
CA ASN A 7 6.03 0.72 13.02
C ASN A 7 5.85 1.62 14.25
N ARG A 8 4.66 2.18 14.47
CA ARG A 8 4.36 3.15 15.55
C ARG A 8 5.30 4.35 15.57
N LYS A 9 5.80 4.80 14.41
CA LYS A 9 6.63 6.01 14.29
C LYS A 9 5.72 7.24 14.43
N ASN A 10 6.22 8.32 15.07
CA ASN A 10 5.51 9.60 15.21
C ASN A 10 4.08 9.48 15.80
N ASN A 11 3.89 8.78 16.93
CA ASN A 11 2.57 8.52 17.53
C ASN A 11 1.58 7.70 16.67
N GLY A 12 2.04 7.10 15.56
CA GLY A 12 1.34 6.00 14.90
C GLY A 12 0.32 6.40 13.84
N TYR A 13 0.11 7.67 13.54
CA TYR A 13 -0.77 8.11 12.45
C TYR A 13 -0.57 9.59 12.09
N GLY A 14 -0.75 9.93 10.82
CA GLY A 14 -0.80 11.31 10.30
C GLY A 14 -1.36 11.33 8.88
N ILE A 15 -1.50 12.52 8.27
CA ILE A 15 -2.03 12.70 6.90
C ILE A 15 -1.38 11.75 5.86
N PRO A 16 -0.06 11.47 5.89
CA PRO A 16 0.54 10.51 4.96
C PRO A 16 -0.07 9.10 5.00
N ALA A 17 -0.60 8.66 6.15
CA ALA A 17 -1.23 7.35 6.28
C ALA A 17 -2.55 7.26 5.49
N ASP A 18 -3.28 8.37 5.35
CA ASP A 18 -4.48 8.45 4.52
C ASP A 18 -4.11 8.40 3.04
N ILE A 19 -3.01 9.06 2.64
CA ILE A 19 -2.50 9.03 1.27
C ILE A 19 -2.06 7.61 0.88
N TRP A 20 -1.38 6.90 1.78
CA TRP A 20 -1.07 5.48 1.59
C TRP A 20 -2.34 4.65 1.39
N SER A 21 -3.36 4.89 2.23
CA SER A 21 -4.63 4.16 2.16
C SER A 21 -5.37 4.44 0.85
N LEU A 22 -5.33 5.68 0.35
CA LEU A 22 -5.84 6.05 -0.96
C LEU A 22 -5.11 5.31 -2.09
N GLY A 23 -3.78 5.24 -2.06
CA GLY A 23 -3.00 4.48 -3.04
C GLY A 23 -3.38 3.01 -3.08
N CYS A 24 -3.55 2.40 -1.89
CA CYS A 24 -4.04 1.03 -1.75
C CYS A 24 -5.47 0.84 -2.31
N THR A 25 -6.39 1.76 -2.03
CA THR A 25 -7.77 1.71 -2.54
C THR A 25 -7.83 1.85 -4.06
N VAL A 26 -7.05 2.76 -4.65
CA VAL A 26 -6.97 2.91 -6.12
C VAL A 26 -6.39 1.65 -6.76
N LEU A 27 -5.33 1.08 -6.18
CA LEU A 27 -4.76 -0.19 -6.64
C LEU A 27 -5.80 -1.32 -6.59
N GLU A 28 -6.57 -1.41 -5.51
CA GLU A 28 -7.64 -2.41 -5.36
C GLU A 28 -8.74 -2.24 -6.41
N MET A 29 -9.22 -1.01 -6.63
CA MET A 29 -10.26 -0.74 -7.63
C MET A 29 -9.80 -1.08 -9.06
N LEU A 30 -8.54 -0.80 -9.40
CA LEU A 30 -8.01 -1.07 -10.74
C LEU A 30 -7.70 -2.55 -10.98
N THR A 31 -7.35 -3.30 -9.94
CA THR A 31 -6.96 -4.71 -10.07
C THR A 31 -8.06 -5.69 -9.69
N GLY A 32 -9.10 -5.24 -8.99
CA GLY A 32 -10.14 -6.07 -8.40
C GLY A 32 -9.64 -6.99 -7.29
N LYS A 33 -8.45 -6.72 -6.74
CA LYS A 33 -7.76 -7.57 -5.74
C LYS A 33 -7.29 -6.71 -4.58
N ILE A 34 -7.47 -7.22 -3.37
CA ILE A 34 -6.92 -6.60 -2.17
C ILE A 34 -5.39 -6.42 -2.31
N PRO A 35 -4.79 -5.33 -1.81
CA PRO A 35 -3.33 -5.21 -1.77
C PRO A 35 -2.71 -6.41 -1.05
N TYR A 36 -1.61 -6.94 -1.59
CA TYR A 36 -0.96 -8.17 -1.12
C TYR A 36 -1.80 -9.46 -1.19
N SER A 37 -2.79 -9.55 -2.09
CA SER A 37 -3.64 -10.75 -2.27
C SER A 37 -2.90 -12.07 -2.56
N HIS A 38 -1.61 -12.01 -2.88
CA HIS A 38 -0.76 -13.16 -3.15
C HIS A 38 -0.12 -13.76 -1.88
N LEU A 39 -0.25 -13.09 -0.73
CA LEU A 39 0.25 -13.58 0.55
C LEU A 39 -0.82 -14.40 1.26
N GLU A 40 -0.40 -15.44 1.98
CA GLU A 40 -1.30 -16.38 2.65
C GLU A 40 -1.98 -15.79 3.91
N GLY A 41 -1.51 -14.65 4.42
CA GLY A 41 -2.12 -14.04 5.62
C GLY A 41 -1.72 -12.60 5.90
N GLY A 42 -2.59 -11.90 6.65
CA GLY A 42 -2.43 -10.48 6.98
C GLY A 42 -1.14 -10.14 7.74
N MET A 43 -0.61 -11.07 8.56
CA MET A 43 0.67 -10.87 9.25
C MET A 43 1.85 -10.76 8.30
N GLN A 44 1.85 -11.49 7.17
CA GLN A 44 2.92 -11.37 6.17
C GLN A 44 2.87 -10.00 5.48
N ALA A 45 1.67 -9.49 5.18
CA ALA A 45 1.50 -8.15 4.64
C ALA A 45 2.00 -7.08 5.62
N LEU A 46 1.63 -7.19 6.91
CA LEU A 46 2.11 -6.26 7.95
C LEU A 46 3.64 -6.27 8.09
N PHE A 47 4.27 -7.44 8.02
CA PHE A 47 5.74 -7.55 8.07
C PHE A 47 6.40 -6.83 6.89
N ARG A 48 5.89 -7.02 5.66
CA ARG A 48 6.38 -6.33 4.46
C ARG A 48 6.19 -4.82 4.56
N ILE A 49 5.01 -4.37 4.97
CA ILE A 49 4.70 -2.95 5.20
C ILE A 49 5.67 -2.36 6.24
N GLY A 50 5.93 -3.07 7.34
CA GLY A 50 6.88 -2.64 8.37
C GLY A 50 8.31 -2.45 7.85
N ARG A 51 8.71 -3.25 6.86
CA ARG A 51 10.00 -3.13 6.14
C ARG A 51 10.02 -2.05 5.05
N GLY A 52 8.89 -1.39 4.79
CA GLY A 52 8.75 -0.40 3.72
C GLY A 52 8.60 -1.03 2.34
N GLU A 53 8.15 -2.29 2.25
CA GLU A 53 7.85 -2.95 0.98
C GLU A 53 6.38 -2.69 0.59
N PRO A 54 6.09 -1.83 -0.42
CA PRO A 54 4.71 -1.55 -0.84
C PRO A 54 4.08 -2.75 -1.58
N PRO A 55 2.74 -2.77 -1.76
CA PRO A 55 2.09 -3.78 -2.59
C PRO A 55 2.59 -3.70 -4.05
N PRO A 56 2.67 -4.83 -4.77
CA PRO A 56 3.09 -4.84 -6.16
C PRO A 56 2.08 -4.10 -7.04
N ILE A 57 2.58 -3.27 -7.95
CA ILE A 57 1.78 -2.53 -8.93
C ILE A 57 1.94 -3.24 -10.29
N PRO A 58 0.87 -3.76 -10.91
CA PRO A 58 0.97 -4.45 -12.19
C PRO A 58 1.38 -3.51 -13.33
N ASP A 59 2.29 -3.98 -14.19
CA ASP A 59 2.73 -3.25 -15.40
C ASP A 59 1.61 -3.13 -16.46
N THR A 60 0.50 -3.85 -16.28
CA THR A 60 -0.69 -3.77 -17.14
C THR A 60 -1.52 -2.50 -16.92
N LEU A 61 -1.29 -1.77 -15.82
CA LEU A 61 -1.95 -0.49 -15.56
C LEU A 61 -1.33 0.62 -16.41
N SER A 62 -2.10 1.67 -16.71
CA SER A 62 -1.56 2.83 -17.44
C SER A 62 -0.41 3.49 -16.68
N THR A 63 0.48 4.17 -17.41
CA THR A 63 1.63 4.88 -16.82
C THR A 63 1.19 5.90 -15.77
N GLU A 64 0.08 6.60 -16.01
CA GLU A 64 -0.48 7.60 -15.09
C GLU A 64 -0.98 6.96 -13.79
N ALA A 65 -1.64 5.80 -13.89
CA ALA A 65 -2.10 5.07 -12.72
C ALA A 65 -0.91 4.54 -11.90
N GLN A 66 0.10 4.00 -12.57
CA GLN A 66 1.32 3.54 -11.91
C GLN A 66 2.05 4.68 -11.20
N ASP A 67 2.22 5.83 -11.87
CA ASP A 67 2.85 7.01 -11.27
C ASP A 67 2.08 7.52 -10.06
N PHE A 68 0.76 7.68 -10.18
CA PHE A 68 -0.09 8.11 -9.09
C PHE A 68 0.05 7.20 -7.86
N ILE A 69 -0.07 5.87 -8.05
CA ILE A 69 0.02 4.90 -6.95
C ILE A 69 1.43 4.93 -6.34
N LYS A 70 2.50 5.00 -7.14
CA LYS A 70 3.89 5.10 -6.65
C LYS A 70 4.15 6.36 -5.84
N ARG A 71 3.43 7.45 -6.07
CA ARG A 71 3.55 8.68 -5.28
C ARG A 71 2.76 8.63 -3.97
N CYS A 72 1.80 7.71 -3.86
CA CYS A 72 1.04 7.47 -2.63
C CYS A 72 1.72 6.50 -1.66
N LEU A 73 2.50 5.54 -2.18
CA LEU A 73 3.11 4.43 -1.44
C LEU A 73 4.59 4.67 -1.12
#